data_AF-A0A7K3DS17-F1
#
_entry.id   AF-A0A7K3DS17-F1
#
_cell.length_a   1.000
_cell.length_b   1.000
_cell.length_c   1.000
_cell.angle_alpha   90.00
_cell.angle_beta   90.00
_cell.angle_gamma   90.00
#
_symmetry.space_group_name_H-M   'P 1'
#
loop_
_entity.id
_entity.type
_entity.pdbx_description
1 polymer ?
#
loop_
_entity_poly.entity_id
_entity_poly.type
_entity_poly.pdbx_seq_one_letter_code
_entity_poly.pdbx_strand_id
1 'polypeptide(L)'
;MRSTDVPRPEPRPVAARGRRRHRATAALATLVLPAAALVGLATPSHAAAQASAVTATFAKTQDWGSGFEGKWTIKNSGTTALSSWTVEWDYPSGTKVTSAWDATVTNSADHWTAKNLGWNGTLAPGASVSFGFNGTGPGAPGGCKINGGSCDGGDVPGDAAPSAPGTPTASGITDTSVKLSWPAATDDHGVKNYDVLRDGTKVATVTGTTYSDTGLTAGTDYSYTVQARDTADQTGPVSSAVKVHTTGGGTDPDPGTGDAVKLGYFTDWGVYGRQYYPKNLETSGSAAKITHINYAFGNVQGGKCT
;
A
#
# COMPACT_ATOMS: atom_id res chain seq x y z
N MET A 1 4.24 57.81 76.92
CA MET A 1 2.95 57.71 77.63
C MET A 1 1.94 57.20 76.61
N ARG A 2 1.70 55.89 76.52
CA ARG A 2 0.70 55.06 77.25
C ARG A 2 -0.76 55.35 76.83
N SER A 3 -1.45 54.27 76.45
CA SER A 3 -2.90 54.03 76.56
C SER A 3 -3.84 54.61 75.47
N THR A 4 -4.50 53.75 74.66
CA THR A 4 -5.87 53.14 74.81
C THR A 4 -6.98 54.17 74.59
N ASP A 5 -8.13 53.99 73.94
CA ASP A 5 -8.86 52.86 73.36
C ASP A 5 -10.08 53.44 72.57
N VAL A 6 -10.67 52.61 71.70
CA VAL A 6 -12.04 52.62 71.09
C VAL A 6 -12.62 53.88 70.41
N PRO A 7 -13.15 53.70 69.17
CA PRO A 7 -14.42 54.32 68.79
C PRO A 7 -15.44 53.35 68.15
N ARG A 8 -16.72 53.55 68.45
CA ARG A 8 -17.90 53.18 67.63
C ARG A 8 -19.02 54.19 67.96
N PRO A 9 -20.03 54.44 67.10
CA PRO A 9 -20.38 53.68 65.89
C PRO A 9 -20.68 54.53 64.63
N GLU A 10 -20.46 53.88 63.49
CA GLU A 10 -21.10 54.13 62.20
C GLU A 10 -22.64 53.99 62.32
N PRO A 11 -23.47 54.57 61.44
CA PRO A 11 -23.78 53.84 60.21
C PRO A 11 -24.01 54.75 58.98
N ARG A 12 -23.32 54.48 57.86
CA ARG A 12 -23.68 53.56 56.75
C ARG A 12 -24.47 54.27 55.63
N PRO A 13 -24.48 53.74 54.39
CA PRO A 13 -23.37 53.09 53.70
C PRO A 13 -23.26 53.46 52.20
N VAL A 14 -22.00 53.42 51.73
CA VAL A 14 -21.52 52.70 50.52
C VAL A 14 -21.68 53.39 49.15
N ALA A 15 -20.61 54.11 48.80
CA ALA A 15 -19.90 54.01 47.52
C ALA A 15 -19.27 52.58 47.38
N ALA A 16 -18.79 52.06 46.25
CA ALA A 16 -17.80 52.68 45.39
C ALA A 16 -17.40 51.74 44.23
N ARG A 17 -16.80 52.38 43.22
CA ARG A 17 -15.76 51.85 42.31
C ARG A 17 -14.68 51.04 43.05
N GLY A 18 -14.01 50.13 42.35
CA GLY A 18 -12.69 49.68 42.79
C GLY A 18 -11.99 48.67 41.89
N ARG A 19 -10.96 49.13 41.18
CA ARG A 19 -10.04 48.36 40.34
C ARG A 19 -8.83 47.94 41.19
N ARG A 20 -8.37 46.67 41.12
CA ARG A 20 -6.95 46.22 40.96
C ARG A 20 -6.66 44.84 41.59
N ARG A 21 -6.16 43.96 40.72
CA ARG A 21 -4.96 43.09 40.80
C ARG A 21 -4.73 42.11 41.99
N HIS A 22 -4.52 40.86 41.53
CA HIS A 22 -3.54 39.82 41.94
C HIS A 22 -3.97 38.64 42.82
N ARG A 23 -3.88 37.48 42.15
CA ARG A 23 -3.37 36.15 42.56
C ARG A 23 -4.33 35.15 43.26
N ALA A 24 -4.53 34.07 42.49
CA ALA A 24 -4.34 32.65 42.83
C ALA A 24 -5.57 31.79 43.22
N THR A 25 -5.64 30.69 42.44
CA THR A 25 -6.14 29.33 42.72
C THR A 25 -7.64 29.00 42.70
N ALA A 26 -7.98 28.30 41.61
CA ALA A 26 -8.78 27.08 41.47
C ALA A 26 -10.31 27.14 41.71
N ALA A 27 -11.09 26.93 40.65
CA ALA A 27 -11.70 25.63 40.34
C ALA A 27 -12.76 25.72 39.22
N LEU A 28 -12.87 24.62 38.47
CA LEU A 28 -13.89 24.19 37.51
C LEU A 28 -13.98 24.85 36.13
N ALA A 29 -13.61 24.01 35.16
CA ALA A 29 -13.66 24.19 33.72
C ALA A 29 -15.08 24.06 33.16
N THR A 30 -15.46 25.00 32.29
CA THR A 30 -16.34 24.75 31.14
C THR A 30 -15.74 25.50 29.96
N LEU A 31 -14.81 24.82 29.27
CA LEU A 31 -14.17 25.33 28.06
C LEU A 31 -15.12 25.05 26.89
N VAL A 32 -15.82 26.08 26.43
CA VAL A 32 -16.45 26.09 25.10
C VAL A 32 -15.31 26.24 24.08
N LEU A 33 -14.97 25.16 23.38
CA LEU A 33 -14.04 25.21 22.25
C LEU A 33 -14.74 25.88 21.05
N PRO A 34 -14.12 26.85 20.36
CA PRO A 34 -14.44 27.13 18.98
C PRO A 34 -13.74 26.09 18.11
N ALA A 35 -14.53 25.18 17.52
CA ALA A 35 -14.10 24.31 16.43
C ALA A 35 -13.91 25.17 15.16
N ALA A 36 -12.67 25.55 14.87
CA ALA A 36 -12.31 26.24 13.64
C ALA A 36 -11.40 25.34 12.77
N ALA A 37 -12.03 24.76 11.75
CA ALA A 37 -11.50 24.40 10.44
C ALA A 37 -10.11 23.73 10.37
N LEU A 38 -10.10 22.40 10.48
CA LEU A 38 -9.16 21.57 9.72
C LEU A 38 -9.56 21.64 8.24
N VAL A 39 -8.93 22.52 7.48
CA VAL A 39 -8.89 22.40 6.02
C VAL A 39 -8.06 21.17 5.72
N GLY A 40 -8.72 20.04 5.47
CA GLY A 40 -8.07 18.88 4.88
C GLY A 40 -7.53 19.28 3.52
N LEU A 41 -6.20 19.37 3.40
CA LEU A 41 -5.54 19.34 2.11
C LEU A 41 -5.78 17.96 1.51
N ALA A 42 -6.93 17.80 0.84
CA ALA A 42 -7.10 16.74 -0.12
C ALA A 42 -6.03 16.97 -1.18
N THR A 43 -4.96 16.19 -1.14
CA THR A 43 -3.97 16.16 -2.20
C THR A 43 -4.70 15.89 -3.53
N PRO A 44 -4.32 16.53 -4.65
CA PRO A 44 -4.96 16.28 -5.95
C PRO A 44 -4.95 14.80 -6.39
N SER A 45 -4.16 13.95 -5.73
CA SER A 45 -4.02 12.53 -6.00
C SER A 45 -5.27 11.69 -5.68
N HIS A 46 -6.15 12.12 -4.77
CA HIS A 46 -7.36 11.34 -4.44
C HIS A 46 -8.52 11.56 -5.43
N ALA A 47 -8.48 12.65 -6.20
CA ALA A 47 -9.47 12.89 -7.25
C ALA A 47 -9.22 12.01 -8.49
N ALA A 48 -7.95 11.70 -8.78
CA ALA A 48 -7.57 10.77 -9.84
C ALA A 48 -7.85 9.30 -9.45
N ALA A 49 -7.72 8.94 -8.17
CA ALA A 49 -8.01 7.59 -7.68
C ALA A 49 -9.51 7.20 -7.73
N GLN A 50 -10.42 8.16 -7.96
CA GLN A 50 -11.87 7.91 -8.02
C GLN A 50 -12.41 7.72 -9.44
N ALA A 51 -11.61 7.93 -10.48
CA ALA A 51 -12.04 7.74 -11.87
C ALA A 51 -12.04 6.27 -12.32
N SER A 52 -11.41 5.37 -11.55
CA SER A 52 -11.12 3.98 -11.95
C SER A 52 -11.68 2.90 -11.01
N ALA A 53 -12.77 3.21 -10.31
CA ALA A 53 -13.39 2.27 -9.37
C ALA A 53 -14.59 1.49 -9.94
N VAL A 54 -15.02 1.83 -11.15
CA VAL A 54 -16.11 1.13 -11.86
C VAL A 54 -15.51 0.36 -13.01
N THR A 55 -15.77 -0.94 -13.06
CA THR A 55 -15.30 -1.81 -14.14
C THR A 55 -16.47 -2.39 -14.91
N ALA A 56 -16.25 -2.78 -16.16
CA ALA A 56 -17.19 -3.52 -16.97
C ALA A 56 -16.48 -4.68 -17.65
N THR A 57 -16.95 -5.92 -17.45
CA THR A 57 -16.32 -7.11 -18.02
C THR A 57 -17.25 -7.81 -19.00
N PHE A 58 -16.69 -8.20 -20.15
CA PHE A 58 -17.42 -8.93 -21.18
C PHE A 58 -17.18 -10.44 -21.07
N ALA A 59 -18.23 -11.22 -21.28
CA ALA A 59 -18.13 -12.65 -21.50
C ALA A 59 -19.09 -13.08 -22.60
N LYS A 60 -18.66 -14.02 -23.45
CA LYS A 60 -19.59 -14.81 -24.27
C LYS A 60 -20.17 -15.91 -23.39
N THR A 61 -21.45 -15.83 -23.06
CA THR A 61 -22.15 -16.84 -22.24
C THR A 61 -22.55 -18.05 -23.06
N GLN A 62 -22.77 -17.87 -24.36
CA GLN A 62 -22.98 -18.94 -25.34
C GLN A 62 -22.33 -18.53 -26.67
N ASP A 63 -21.85 -19.51 -27.44
CA ASP A 63 -21.34 -19.32 -28.79
C ASP A 63 -21.77 -20.52 -29.64
N TRP A 64 -22.54 -20.27 -30.70
CA TRP A 64 -23.02 -21.30 -31.62
C TRP A 64 -22.42 -21.13 -33.04
N GLY A 65 -21.29 -20.42 -33.14
CA GLY A 65 -20.50 -20.25 -34.36
C GLY A 65 -21.01 -19.16 -35.29
N SER A 66 -22.30 -19.19 -35.67
CA SER A 66 -22.91 -18.13 -36.49
C SER A 66 -23.37 -16.91 -35.67
N GLY A 67 -23.45 -17.07 -34.36
CA GLY A 67 -23.78 -16.02 -33.40
C GLY A 67 -23.40 -16.42 -31.98
N PHE A 68 -23.61 -15.49 -31.06
CA PHE A 68 -23.23 -15.64 -29.67
C PHE A 68 -24.19 -14.88 -28.75
N GLU A 69 -24.22 -15.30 -27.50
CA GLU A 69 -24.81 -14.54 -26.40
C GLU A 69 -23.69 -13.81 -25.66
N GLY A 70 -23.73 -12.48 -25.65
CA GLY A 70 -22.79 -11.62 -24.95
C GLY A 70 -23.38 -11.10 -23.65
N LYS A 71 -22.56 -11.04 -22.59
CA LYS A 71 -22.93 -10.45 -21.31
C LYS A 71 -21.87 -9.47 -20.85
N TRP A 72 -22.30 -8.25 -20.54
CA TRP A 72 -21.49 -7.28 -19.82
C TRP A 72 -21.85 -7.30 -18.33
N THR A 73 -20.85 -7.21 -17.46
CA THR A 73 -21.03 -7.10 -16.01
C THR A 73 -20.33 -5.84 -15.51
N ILE A 74 -21.11 -4.87 -15.06
CA ILE A 74 -20.64 -3.63 -14.46
C ILE A 74 -20.51 -3.84 -12.96
N LYS A 75 -19.36 -3.47 -12.37
CA LYS A 75 -19.12 -3.53 -10.94
C LYS A 75 -18.67 -2.18 -10.42
N ASN A 76 -19.34 -1.68 -9.38
CA ASN A 76 -18.88 -0.52 -8.63
C ASN A 76 -18.01 -0.99 -7.46
N SER A 77 -16.69 -0.92 -7.61
CA SER A 77 -15.73 -1.19 -6.52
C SER A 77 -15.35 0.08 -5.76
N GLY A 78 -15.97 1.22 -6.10
CA GLY A 78 -15.77 2.49 -5.41
C GLY A 78 -16.57 2.62 -4.13
N THR A 79 -16.45 3.77 -3.48
CA THR A 79 -17.14 4.09 -2.22
C THR A 79 -18.39 4.94 -2.41
N THR A 80 -18.66 5.41 -3.63
CA THR A 80 -19.81 6.25 -3.97
C THR A 80 -20.78 5.47 -4.85
N ALA A 81 -22.08 5.59 -4.61
CA ALA A 81 -23.08 4.97 -5.47
C ALA A 81 -23.15 5.67 -6.84
N LEU A 82 -23.29 4.87 -7.91
CA LEU A 82 -23.60 5.38 -9.25
C LEU A 82 -25.10 5.64 -9.36
N SER A 83 -25.47 6.69 -10.09
CA SER A 83 -26.86 6.95 -10.49
C SER A 83 -27.21 6.40 -11.87
N SER A 84 -26.20 6.19 -12.71
CA SER A 84 -26.32 5.68 -14.07
C SER A 84 -25.03 5.02 -14.53
N TRP A 85 -25.14 4.18 -15.56
CA TRP A 85 -23.98 3.61 -16.25
C TRP A 85 -24.19 3.60 -17.76
N THR A 86 -23.10 3.82 -18.49
CA THR A 86 -23.03 3.73 -19.95
C THR A 86 -21.79 2.92 -20.31
N VAL A 87 -21.97 1.82 -21.04
CA VAL A 87 -20.88 1.00 -21.58
C VAL A 87 -20.76 1.28 -23.07
N GLU A 88 -19.55 1.56 -23.53
CA GLU A 88 -19.21 1.78 -24.93
C GLU A 88 -18.15 0.76 -25.35
N TRP A 89 -18.22 0.24 -26.57
CA TRP A 89 -17.20 -0.67 -27.11
C TRP A 89 -17.24 -0.67 -28.64
N ASP A 90 -16.14 -1.10 -29.25
CA ASP A 90 -16.04 -1.27 -30.70
C ASP A 90 -16.03 -2.76 -31.06
N TYR A 91 -16.66 -3.10 -32.18
CA TYR A 91 -16.56 -4.42 -32.79
C TYR A 91 -15.83 -4.32 -34.13
N PRO A 92 -15.01 -5.31 -34.52
CA PRO A 92 -14.49 -5.34 -35.87
C PRO A 92 -15.64 -5.50 -36.88
N SER A 93 -15.44 -4.98 -38.10
CA SER A 93 -16.41 -5.09 -39.19
C SER A 93 -16.89 -6.53 -39.36
N GLY A 94 -18.20 -6.70 -39.58
CA GLY A 94 -18.84 -8.03 -39.64
C GLY A 94 -19.33 -8.58 -38.29
N THR A 95 -18.99 -7.97 -37.16
CA THR A 95 -19.55 -8.31 -35.84
C THR A 95 -20.58 -7.27 -35.39
N LYS A 96 -21.75 -7.72 -34.95
CA LYS A 96 -22.92 -6.85 -34.66
C LYS A 96 -23.75 -7.41 -33.52
N VAL A 97 -24.40 -6.53 -32.75
CA VAL A 97 -25.49 -6.90 -31.84
C VAL A 97 -26.80 -6.93 -32.61
N THR A 98 -27.62 -7.95 -32.38
CA THR A 98 -28.92 -8.15 -33.06
C THR A 98 -30.12 -7.89 -32.15
N SER A 99 -30.00 -8.20 -30.86
CA SER A 99 -30.99 -7.87 -29.84
C SER A 99 -30.33 -7.74 -28.48
N ALA A 100 -30.91 -6.95 -27.58
CA ALA A 100 -30.38 -6.73 -26.23
C ALA A 100 -31.49 -6.69 -25.19
N TRP A 101 -31.14 -6.98 -23.93
CA TRP A 101 -32.01 -6.87 -22.77
C TRP A 101 -31.26 -6.21 -21.61
N ASP A 102 -32.01 -5.68 -20.64
CA ASP A 102 -31.50 -4.96 -19.47
C ASP A 102 -30.65 -3.71 -19.77
N ALA A 103 -30.58 -3.30 -21.04
CA ALA A 103 -29.96 -2.06 -21.48
C ALA A 103 -30.64 -1.56 -22.76
N THR A 104 -30.55 -0.25 -23.00
CA THR A 104 -30.80 0.31 -24.33
C THR A 104 -29.48 0.30 -25.09
N VAL A 105 -29.38 -0.56 -26.10
CA VAL A 105 -28.19 -0.70 -26.95
C VAL A 105 -28.40 -0.02 -28.29
N THR A 106 -27.48 0.84 -28.67
CA THR A 106 -27.46 1.58 -29.93
C THR A 106 -26.08 1.50 -30.56
N ASN A 107 -25.97 1.79 -31.86
CA ASN A 107 -24.68 1.81 -32.53
C ASN A 107 -24.57 2.95 -33.53
N SER A 108 -23.33 3.36 -33.79
CA SER A 108 -22.92 4.18 -34.92
C SER A 108 -21.80 3.46 -35.65
N ALA A 109 -22.10 2.89 -36.81
CA ALA A 109 -21.22 1.95 -37.52
C ALA A 109 -20.79 0.78 -36.62
N ASP A 110 -19.50 0.67 -36.34
CA ASP A 110 -18.88 -0.40 -35.55
C ASP A 110 -18.74 -0.05 -34.06
N HIS A 111 -19.12 1.18 -33.66
CA HIS A 111 -19.14 1.63 -32.28
C HIS A 111 -20.50 1.40 -31.64
N TRP A 112 -20.52 0.75 -30.48
CA TRP A 112 -21.72 0.35 -29.75
C TRP A 112 -21.79 1.06 -28.39
N THR A 113 -23.00 1.43 -28.00
CA THR A 113 -23.28 2.09 -26.72
C THR A 113 -24.48 1.43 -26.06
N ALA A 114 -24.31 0.96 -24.82
CA ALA A 114 -25.36 0.45 -23.95
C ALA A 114 -25.58 1.39 -22.77
N LYS A 115 -26.82 1.86 -22.59
CA LYS A 115 -27.23 2.68 -21.45
C LYS A 115 -28.16 1.92 -20.53
N ASN A 116 -28.03 2.16 -19.23
CA ASN A 116 -28.92 1.61 -18.23
C ASN A 116 -30.40 1.94 -18.53
N LEU A 117 -31.28 1.03 -18.13
CA LEU A 117 -32.71 1.30 -18.05
C LEU A 117 -33.01 2.04 -16.73
N GLY A 118 -34.22 2.60 -16.63
CA GLY A 118 -34.60 3.41 -15.47
C GLY A 118 -34.56 2.67 -14.12
N TRP A 119 -34.59 1.33 -14.12
CA TRP A 119 -34.64 0.50 -12.92
C TRP A 119 -33.28 -0.07 -12.50
N ASN A 120 -32.24 -0.03 -13.35
CA ASN A 120 -30.93 -0.64 -13.07
C ASN A 120 -29.75 0.32 -13.16
N GLY A 121 -29.98 1.63 -13.25
CA GLY A 121 -28.92 2.63 -13.27
C GLY A 121 -28.19 2.82 -11.94
N THR A 122 -28.92 2.72 -10.84
CA THR A 122 -28.36 2.95 -9.50
C THR A 122 -27.54 1.75 -9.04
N LEU A 123 -26.25 1.95 -8.76
CA LEU A 123 -25.34 0.88 -8.33
C LEU A 123 -24.55 1.29 -7.09
N ALA A 124 -24.88 0.68 -5.95
CA ALA A 124 -24.21 0.94 -4.67
C ALA A 124 -22.74 0.48 -4.66
N PRO A 125 -21.91 1.00 -3.74
CA PRO A 125 -20.57 0.48 -3.48
C PRO A 125 -20.56 -1.05 -3.28
N GLY A 126 -19.67 -1.73 -3.98
CA GLY A 126 -19.53 -3.18 -3.98
C GLY A 126 -20.57 -3.95 -4.81
N ALA A 127 -21.58 -3.29 -5.36
CA ALA A 127 -22.63 -3.94 -6.13
C ALA A 127 -22.24 -4.15 -7.61
N SER A 128 -22.92 -5.11 -8.24
CA SER A 128 -22.79 -5.39 -9.67
C SER A 128 -24.15 -5.45 -10.35
N VAL A 129 -24.17 -5.12 -11.64
CA VAL A 129 -25.32 -5.26 -12.54
C VAL A 129 -24.83 -5.82 -13.87
N SER A 130 -25.69 -6.54 -14.57
CA SER A 130 -25.37 -7.07 -15.90
C SER A 130 -26.44 -6.71 -16.91
N PHE A 131 -26.05 -6.64 -18.17
CA PHE A 131 -26.95 -6.66 -19.31
C PHE A 131 -26.43 -7.67 -20.34
N GLY A 132 -27.33 -8.17 -21.17
CA GLY A 132 -27.01 -9.17 -22.17
C GLY A 132 -27.53 -8.81 -23.55
N PHE A 133 -27.00 -9.51 -24.55
CA PHE A 133 -27.39 -9.33 -25.94
C PHE A 133 -27.08 -10.56 -26.78
N ASN A 134 -27.82 -10.75 -27.86
CA ASN A 134 -27.45 -11.66 -28.92
C ASN A 134 -26.66 -10.91 -29.98
N GLY A 135 -25.60 -11.53 -30.49
CA GLY A 135 -24.75 -10.99 -31.54
C GLY A 135 -24.46 -11.99 -32.65
N THR A 136 -23.92 -11.48 -33.75
CA THR A 136 -23.44 -12.26 -34.89
C THR A 136 -22.03 -11.83 -35.25
N GLY A 137 -21.25 -12.75 -35.83
CA GLY A 137 -19.87 -12.50 -36.27
C GLY A 137 -18.81 -12.95 -35.25
N PRO A 138 -17.55 -13.09 -35.69
CA PRO A 138 -16.49 -13.72 -34.90
C PRO A 138 -15.75 -12.77 -33.95
N GLY A 139 -15.95 -11.47 -34.06
CA GLY A 139 -15.17 -10.46 -33.34
C GLY A 139 -15.42 -10.41 -31.84
N ALA A 140 -14.39 -10.02 -31.09
CA ALA A 140 -14.49 -9.66 -29.68
C ALA A 140 -14.62 -8.12 -29.55
N PRO A 141 -15.26 -7.62 -28.48
CA PRO A 141 -15.32 -6.18 -28.24
C PRO A 141 -13.94 -5.65 -27.84
N GLY A 142 -13.60 -4.45 -28.33
CA GLY A 142 -12.38 -3.72 -27.98
C GLY A 142 -12.68 -2.27 -27.58
N GLY A 143 -11.67 -1.57 -27.06
CA GLY A 143 -11.77 -0.14 -26.75
C GLY A 143 -12.85 0.21 -25.72
N CYS A 144 -13.16 -0.72 -24.80
CA CYS A 144 -14.32 -0.59 -23.94
C CYS A 144 -14.18 0.59 -22.96
N LYS A 145 -15.27 1.37 -22.83
CA LYS A 145 -15.39 2.42 -21.82
C LYS A 145 -16.63 2.25 -20.95
N ILE A 146 -16.50 2.56 -19.66
CA ILE A 146 -17.60 2.63 -18.69
C ILE A 146 -17.66 4.06 -18.13
N ASN A 147 -18.78 4.75 -18.39
CA ASN A 147 -18.94 6.16 -18.02
C ASN A 147 -17.79 7.07 -18.50
N GLY A 148 -17.18 6.74 -19.64
CA GLY A 148 -16.04 7.44 -20.22
C GLY A 148 -14.64 7.00 -19.74
N GLY A 149 -14.53 6.23 -18.65
CA GLY A 149 -13.27 5.61 -18.18
C GLY A 149 -13.04 4.23 -18.79
N SER A 150 -11.84 3.63 -18.64
CA SER A 150 -11.59 2.28 -19.15
C SER A 150 -12.44 1.24 -18.44
N CYS A 151 -12.96 0.26 -19.19
CA CYS A 151 -13.73 -0.84 -18.62
C CYS A 151 -12.94 -1.72 -17.64
N ASP A 152 -11.61 -1.76 -17.76
CA ASP A 152 -10.76 -2.55 -16.87
C ASP A 152 -10.44 -1.83 -15.55
N GLY A 153 -10.94 -0.60 -15.37
CA GLY A 153 -10.62 0.24 -14.21
C GLY A 153 -9.22 0.84 -14.28
N GLY A 154 -8.67 0.95 -15.49
CA GLY A 154 -7.51 1.77 -15.82
C GLY A 154 -7.92 3.11 -16.44
N ASP A 155 -6.93 3.94 -16.76
CA ASP A 155 -7.19 5.22 -17.45
C ASP A 155 -7.13 5.06 -18.99
N VAL A 156 -6.69 3.90 -19.47
CA VAL A 156 -6.49 3.60 -20.91
C VAL A 156 -7.46 2.49 -21.37
N PRO A 157 -8.38 2.77 -22.32
CA PRO A 157 -9.33 1.77 -22.83
C PRO A 157 -8.65 0.62 -23.58
N GLY A 158 -8.90 -0.62 -23.14
CA GLY A 158 -8.38 -1.83 -23.78
C GLY A 158 -6.89 -2.10 -23.54
N ASP A 159 -6.29 -1.43 -22.56
CA ASP A 159 -4.93 -1.65 -22.08
C ASP A 159 -5.01 -1.78 -20.55
N ALA A 160 -4.80 -2.99 -20.02
CA ALA A 160 -4.95 -3.23 -18.59
C ALA A 160 -3.68 -2.77 -17.85
N ALA A 161 -3.83 -2.21 -16.65
CA ALA A 161 -2.66 -1.91 -15.84
C ALA A 161 -1.90 -3.20 -15.46
N PRO A 162 -0.57 -3.13 -15.25
CA PRO A 162 0.23 -4.30 -14.92
C PRO A 162 -0.23 -5.04 -13.67
N SER A 163 0.10 -6.33 -13.60
CA SER A 163 -0.01 -7.09 -12.33
C SER A 163 0.99 -6.59 -11.29
N ALA A 164 0.76 -6.95 -10.02
CA ALA A 164 1.76 -6.70 -8.98
C ALA A 164 3.02 -7.54 -9.26
N PRO A 165 4.23 -6.98 -9.11
CA PRO A 165 5.45 -7.78 -9.09
C PRO A 165 5.43 -8.82 -7.96
N GLY A 166 6.23 -9.87 -8.09
CA GLY A 166 6.43 -10.82 -7.00
C GLY A 166 7.09 -10.17 -5.78
N THR A 167 6.94 -10.79 -4.60
CA THR A 167 7.59 -10.30 -3.38
C THR A 167 9.10 -10.16 -3.59
N PRO A 168 9.68 -8.99 -3.31
CA PRO A 168 11.13 -8.82 -3.42
C PRO A 168 11.87 -9.71 -2.44
N THR A 169 13.05 -10.17 -2.84
CA THR A 169 14.04 -10.81 -1.97
C THR A 169 15.20 -9.86 -1.74
N ALA A 170 15.74 -9.88 -0.53
CA ALA A 170 16.88 -9.06 -0.13
C ALA A 170 18.14 -9.91 0.03
N SER A 171 19.28 -9.35 -0.35
CA SER A 171 20.61 -9.95 -0.23
C SER A 171 21.66 -8.86 -0.09
N GLY A 172 22.91 -9.23 0.26
CA GLY A 172 24.01 -8.27 0.36
C GLY A 172 23.72 -7.09 1.29
N ILE A 173 23.05 -7.36 2.41
CA ILE A 173 22.69 -6.33 3.39
C ILE A 173 23.96 -5.92 4.14
N THR A 174 24.26 -4.62 4.13
CA THR A 174 25.35 -4.00 4.90
C THR A 174 24.78 -3.00 5.89
N ASP A 175 25.65 -2.21 6.52
CA ASP A 175 25.29 -1.12 7.42
C ASP A 175 24.59 0.04 6.70
N THR A 176 24.77 0.13 5.39
CA THR A 176 24.40 1.29 4.59
C THR A 176 23.78 0.91 3.25
N SER A 177 23.56 -0.38 2.97
CA SER A 177 23.02 -0.82 1.68
C SER A 177 22.26 -2.15 1.74
N VAL A 178 21.43 -2.38 0.72
CA VAL A 178 20.76 -3.66 0.46
C VAL A 178 20.60 -3.88 -1.04
N LYS A 179 20.74 -5.12 -1.49
CA LYS A 179 20.41 -5.53 -2.87
C LYS A 179 19.07 -6.26 -2.91
N LEU A 180 18.18 -5.78 -3.76
CA LEU A 180 16.85 -6.33 -4.00
C LEU A 180 16.79 -7.01 -5.38
N SER A 181 16.03 -8.10 -5.44
CA SER A 181 15.58 -8.73 -6.68
C SER A 181 14.14 -9.20 -6.54
N TRP A 182 13.36 -9.21 -7.62
CA TRP A 182 11.96 -9.64 -7.57
C TRP A 182 11.54 -10.38 -8.86
N PRO A 183 10.53 -11.27 -8.78
CA PRO A 183 9.86 -11.79 -9.96
C PRO A 183 9.14 -10.66 -10.73
N ALA A 184 9.25 -10.67 -12.05
CA ALA A 184 8.62 -9.68 -12.92
C ALA A 184 7.08 -9.70 -12.83
N ALA A 185 6.47 -8.53 -12.97
CA ALA A 185 5.05 -8.39 -13.27
C ALA A 185 4.74 -8.80 -14.72
N THR A 186 3.45 -8.99 -15.00
CA THR A 186 2.89 -9.27 -16.33
C THR A 186 1.95 -8.16 -16.74
N ASP A 187 1.87 -7.92 -18.04
CA ASP A 187 1.04 -6.90 -18.65
C ASP A 187 0.68 -7.34 -20.08
N ASP A 188 -0.47 -6.92 -20.62
CA ASP A 188 -0.92 -7.30 -21.96
C ASP A 188 -0.24 -6.51 -23.09
N HIS A 189 0.30 -5.33 -22.79
CA HIS A 189 1.06 -4.50 -23.74
C HIS A 189 2.53 -4.30 -23.35
N GLY A 190 2.92 -4.82 -22.18
CA GLY A 190 4.30 -4.93 -21.71
C GLY A 190 4.64 -3.95 -20.58
N VAL A 191 5.57 -4.37 -19.72
CA VAL A 191 6.05 -3.56 -18.60
C VAL A 191 7.20 -2.66 -19.06
N LYS A 192 7.06 -1.35 -18.85
CA LYS A 192 8.05 -0.30 -19.17
C LYS A 192 9.13 -0.16 -18.10
N ASN A 193 8.75 -0.12 -16.82
CA ASN A 193 9.68 0.01 -15.69
C ASN A 193 9.03 -0.42 -14.35
N TYR A 194 9.84 -0.40 -13.29
CA TYR A 194 9.45 -0.67 -11.92
C TYR A 194 9.81 0.51 -11.02
N ASP A 195 8.86 0.95 -10.21
CA ASP A 195 9.08 1.89 -9.11
C ASP A 195 9.39 1.10 -7.83
N VAL A 196 10.54 1.36 -7.20
CA VAL A 196 10.97 0.73 -5.95
C VAL A 196 10.64 1.68 -4.79
N LEU A 197 9.91 1.17 -3.80
CA LEU A 197 9.46 1.95 -2.65
C LEU A 197 10.11 1.43 -1.36
N ARG A 198 10.72 2.36 -0.60
CA ARG A 198 11.23 2.15 0.76
C ARG A 198 10.31 2.85 1.74
N ASP A 199 9.74 2.09 2.67
CA ASP A 199 8.77 2.56 3.67
C ASP A 199 7.59 3.32 3.04
N GLY A 200 7.14 2.83 1.89
CA GLY A 200 6.05 3.43 1.10
C GLY A 200 6.46 4.65 0.27
N THR A 201 7.71 5.10 0.33
CA THR A 201 8.22 6.22 -0.48
C THR A 201 9.03 5.70 -1.65
N LYS A 202 8.75 6.18 -2.86
CA LYS A 202 9.56 5.83 -4.04
C LYS A 202 11.00 6.34 -3.89
N VAL A 203 11.96 5.42 -3.96
CA VAL A 203 13.40 5.73 -3.91
C VAL A 203 14.09 5.57 -5.27
N ALA A 204 13.52 4.78 -6.19
CA ALA A 204 14.07 4.59 -7.52
C ALA A 204 13.01 4.18 -8.55
N THR A 205 13.36 4.38 -9.82
CA THR A 205 12.68 3.78 -10.98
C THR A 205 13.73 3.01 -11.78
N VAL A 206 13.49 1.73 -12.06
CA VAL A 206 14.43 0.84 -12.76
C VAL A 206 13.74 0.08 -13.88
N THR A 207 14.46 -0.27 -14.94
CA THR A 207 13.90 -1.06 -16.07
C THR A 207 14.07 -2.57 -15.89
N GLY A 208 15.00 -3.00 -15.03
CA GLY A 208 15.22 -4.41 -14.69
C GLY A 208 14.52 -4.82 -13.41
N THR A 209 14.68 -6.10 -13.04
CA THR A 209 14.07 -6.70 -11.84
C THR A 209 15.03 -6.77 -10.64
N THR A 210 16.00 -5.86 -10.60
CA THR A 210 17.01 -5.77 -9.52
C THR A 210 17.33 -4.32 -9.21
N TYR A 211 17.59 -4.01 -7.95
CA TYR A 211 18.01 -2.68 -7.50
C TYR A 211 18.93 -2.80 -6.28
N SER A 212 19.91 -1.90 -6.15
CA SER A 212 20.73 -1.80 -4.92
C SER A 212 20.47 -0.44 -4.29
N ASP A 213 19.87 -0.45 -3.09
CA ASP A 213 19.64 0.76 -2.33
C ASP A 213 20.86 1.04 -1.44
N THR A 214 21.31 2.29 -1.41
CA THR A 214 22.54 2.72 -0.70
C THR A 214 22.28 3.98 0.10
N GLY A 215 23.16 4.31 1.05
CA GLY A 215 22.98 5.45 1.95
C GLY A 215 21.93 5.18 3.04
N LEU A 216 21.71 3.91 3.39
CA LEU A 216 20.87 3.53 4.52
C LEU A 216 21.56 3.85 5.85
N THR A 217 20.78 3.92 6.91
CA THR A 217 21.27 4.04 8.29
C THR A 217 21.51 2.65 8.87
N ALA A 218 22.60 2.48 9.62
CA ALA A 218 22.95 1.23 10.29
C ALA A 218 21.93 0.83 11.37
N GLY A 219 21.73 -0.47 11.58
CA GLY A 219 20.83 -1.03 12.61
C GLY A 219 19.39 -0.57 12.50
N THR A 220 18.92 -0.33 11.28
CA THR A 220 17.61 0.25 10.99
C THR A 220 16.77 -0.73 10.20
N ASP A 221 15.52 -0.92 10.62
CA ASP A 221 14.54 -1.69 9.87
C ASP A 221 13.99 -0.87 8.70
N TYR A 222 13.97 -1.49 7.52
CA TYR A 222 13.36 -0.95 6.31
C TYR A 222 12.37 -1.93 5.72
N SER A 223 11.33 -1.41 5.09
CA SER A 223 10.38 -2.20 4.31
C SER A 223 10.44 -1.82 2.84
N TYR A 224 10.58 -2.82 1.96
CA TYR A 224 10.62 -2.60 0.52
C TYR A 224 9.44 -3.26 -0.19
N THR A 225 8.85 -2.52 -1.13
CA THR A 225 7.84 -2.98 -2.09
C THR A 225 8.21 -2.49 -3.48
N VAL A 226 7.66 -3.14 -4.51
CA VAL A 226 7.89 -2.76 -5.91
C VAL A 226 6.55 -2.67 -6.64
N GLN A 227 6.42 -1.69 -7.53
CA GLN A 227 5.27 -1.46 -8.38
C GLN A 227 5.69 -1.48 -9.86
N ALA A 228 4.90 -2.11 -10.72
CA ALA A 228 5.15 -2.10 -12.16
C ALA A 228 4.41 -0.97 -12.87
N ARG A 229 4.98 -0.49 -13.98
CA ARG A 229 4.38 0.48 -14.90
C ARG A 229 4.39 -0.05 -16.33
N ASP A 230 3.29 0.04 -17.06
CA ASP A 230 3.19 -0.39 -18.46
C ASP A 230 3.74 0.67 -19.43
N THR A 231 3.64 0.36 -20.73
CA THR A 231 4.04 1.27 -21.82
C THR A 231 3.12 2.48 -22.00
N ALA A 232 1.90 2.43 -21.48
CA ALA A 232 0.93 3.52 -21.45
C ALA A 232 0.99 4.36 -20.16
N ASP A 233 2.01 4.14 -19.33
CA ASP A 233 2.27 4.79 -18.05
C ASP A 233 1.24 4.51 -16.93
N GLN A 234 0.42 3.46 -17.04
CA GLN A 234 -0.45 3.00 -15.95
C GLN A 234 0.36 2.20 -14.93
N THR A 235 -0.06 2.25 -13.65
CA THR A 235 0.61 1.52 -12.55
C THR A 235 -0.27 0.44 -11.97
N GLY A 236 0.30 -0.76 -11.78
CA GLY A 236 -0.35 -1.87 -11.09
C GLY A 236 -0.36 -1.74 -9.56
N PRO A 237 -0.88 -2.74 -8.83
CA PRO A 237 -0.73 -2.81 -7.38
C PRO A 237 0.74 -2.96 -6.95
N VAL A 238 1.07 -2.55 -5.73
CA VAL A 238 2.38 -2.83 -5.13
C VAL A 238 2.52 -4.31 -4.78
N SER A 239 3.75 -4.83 -4.83
CA SER A 239 4.08 -6.16 -4.33
C SER A 239 3.82 -6.29 -2.83
N SER A 240 3.78 -7.53 -2.33
CA SER A 240 4.02 -7.78 -0.90
C SER A 240 5.36 -7.21 -0.46
N ALA A 241 5.45 -6.84 0.82
CA ALA A 241 6.65 -6.23 1.37
C ALA A 241 7.70 -7.26 1.80
N VAL A 242 8.98 -6.93 1.60
CA VAL A 242 10.11 -7.56 2.30
C VAL A 242 10.61 -6.62 3.39
N LYS A 243 10.90 -7.17 4.56
CA LYS A 243 11.53 -6.43 5.66
C LYS A 243 13.01 -6.79 5.74
N VAL A 244 13.84 -5.79 5.95
CA VAL A 244 15.28 -5.95 6.12
C VAL A 244 15.74 -5.13 7.30
N HIS A 245 16.80 -5.59 7.95
CA HIS A 245 17.49 -4.86 9.01
C HIS A 245 18.93 -4.64 8.54
N THR A 246 19.36 -3.38 8.41
CA THR A 246 20.76 -3.08 8.08
C THR A 246 21.68 -3.52 9.21
N THR A 247 22.90 -3.92 8.86
CA THR A 247 23.89 -4.27 9.89
C THR A 247 24.43 -3.01 10.58
N GLY A 248 25.31 -3.16 11.56
CA GLY A 248 25.73 -2.03 12.41
C GLY A 248 24.57 -1.48 13.25
N GLY A 249 24.77 -0.40 14.00
CA GLY A 249 23.76 0.12 14.95
C GLY A 249 23.73 -0.73 16.23
N GLY A 250 24.72 -0.51 17.09
CA GLY A 250 25.01 -1.39 18.21
C GLY A 250 23.82 -1.67 19.14
N THR A 251 23.28 -2.89 19.03
CA THR A 251 22.95 -3.76 20.16
C THR A 251 23.35 -5.23 19.95
N ASP A 252 24.02 -5.58 18.85
CA ASP A 252 24.74 -6.85 18.70
C ASP A 252 26.26 -6.57 18.84
N PRO A 253 27.03 -7.31 19.67
CA PRO A 253 28.43 -7.01 19.92
C PRO A 253 29.32 -7.47 18.77
N ASP A 254 29.14 -6.89 17.59
CA ASP A 254 30.20 -6.87 16.58
C ASP A 254 31.21 -5.78 16.99
N PRO A 255 32.51 -6.09 17.17
CA PRO A 255 33.48 -5.07 17.49
C PRO A 255 33.62 -4.20 16.25
N GLY A 256 33.24 -2.92 16.36
CA GLY A 256 33.47 -1.94 15.31
C GLY A 256 34.94 -1.97 14.86
N THR A 257 35.19 -1.55 13.63
CA THR A 257 36.54 -1.46 13.06
C THR A 257 37.49 -0.69 13.99
N GLY A 258 38.28 -1.44 14.77
CA GLY A 258 39.20 -0.91 15.81
C GLY A 258 39.10 -1.60 17.17
N ASP A 259 38.03 -2.32 17.47
CA ASP A 259 37.87 -3.06 18.73
C ASP A 259 38.47 -4.48 18.65
N ALA A 260 38.99 -4.97 19.78
CA ALA A 260 39.60 -6.29 19.84
C ALA A 260 38.54 -7.40 19.69
N VAL A 261 38.76 -8.33 18.74
CA VAL A 261 37.95 -9.55 18.60
C VAL A 261 38.14 -10.42 19.85
N LYS A 262 37.04 -10.70 20.56
CA LYS A 262 36.99 -11.65 21.68
C LYS A 262 36.35 -12.94 21.19
N LEU A 263 37.18 -13.85 20.71
CA LEU A 263 36.74 -15.10 20.10
C LEU A 263 36.52 -16.20 21.14
N GLY A 264 35.33 -16.79 21.14
CA GLY A 264 35.03 -18.05 21.83
C GLY A 264 35.00 -19.24 20.87
N TYR A 265 35.29 -20.44 21.38
CA TYR A 265 35.07 -21.70 20.67
C TYR A 265 34.01 -22.51 21.41
N PHE A 266 32.98 -22.96 20.69
CA PHE A 266 32.02 -23.92 21.19
C PHE A 266 32.32 -25.28 20.56
N THR A 267 32.75 -26.24 21.37
CA THR A 267 33.05 -27.59 20.90
C THR A 267 31.77 -28.44 20.86
N ASP A 268 31.42 -29.00 19.71
CA ASP A 268 30.16 -29.74 19.51
C ASP A 268 30.01 -30.93 20.50
N TRP A 269 31.11 -31.65 20.77
CA TRP A 269 31.12 -32.78 21.71
C TRP A 269 30.96 -32.36 23.17
N GLY A 270 30.92 -31.05 23.46
CA GLY A 270 30.64 -30.50 24.78
C GLY A 270 29.22 -30.82 25.28
N VAL A 271 28.28 -31.07 24.38
CA VAL A 271 26.89 -31.40 24.74
C VAL A 271 26.74 -32.79 25.39
N TYR A 272 27.73 -33.66 25.22
CA TYR A 272 27.73 -35.02 25.78
C TYR A 272 28.25 -35.01 27.22
N GLY A 273 29.49 -35.45 27.46
CA GLY A 273 30.02 -35.64 28.80
C GLY A 273 30.12 -34.38 29.66
N ARG A 274 30.17 -33.20 29.04
CA ARG A 274 30.18 -31.91 29.76
C ARG A 274 28.79 -31.31 29.94
N GLN A 275 27.77 -31.86 29.28
CA GLN A 275 26.39 -31.37 29.27
C GLN A 275 26.29 -29.85 29.05
N TYR A 276 27.18 -29.30 28.21
CA TYR A 276 27.25 -27.87 27.92
C TYR A 276 26.67 -27.59 26.55
N TYR A 277 25.46 -27.06 26.53
CA TYR A 277 24.65 -26.76 25.36
C TYR A 277 24.83 -25.30 24.92
N PRO A 278 24.46 -24.93 23.68
CA PRO A 278 24.53 -23.54 23.22
C PRO A 278 23.81 -22.56 24.16
N LYS A 279 22.67 -22.94 24.74
CA LYS A 279 21.93 -22.13 25.72
C LYS A 279 22.77 -21.81 26.97
N ASN A 280 23.74 -22.66 27.32
CA ASN A 280 24.59 -22.42 28.47
C ASN A 280 25.57 -21.25 28.28
N LEU A 281 25.86 -20.85 27.03
CA LEU A 281 26.64 -19.64 26.74
C LEU A 281 25.92 -18.39 27.24
N GLU A 282 24.60 -18.32 27.02
CA GLU A 282 23.75 -17.25 27.51
C GLU A 282 23.56 -17.34 29.02
N THR A 283 23.15 -18.50 29.53
CA THR A 283 22.82 -18.64 30.98
C THR A 283 24.04 -18.49 31.88
N SER A 284 25.26 -18.76 31.39
CA SER A 284 26.51 -18.53 32.12
C SER A 284 27.03 -17.09 32.02
N GLY A 285 26.43 -16.26 31.15
CA GLY A 285 26.95 -14.93 30.82
C GLY A 285 28.24 -14.94 30.00
N SER A 286 28.60 -16.06 29.39
CA SER A 286 29.78 -16.17 28.52
C SER A 286 29.56 -15.51 27.17
N ALA A 287 28.33 -15.55 26.64
CA ALA A 287 27.95 -14.89 25.39
C ALA A 287 28.22 -13.38 25.44
N ALA A 288 27.91 -12.72 26.56
CA ALA A 288 28.14 -11.29 26.75
C ALA A 288 29.63 -10.88 26.82
N LYS A 289 30.56 -11.85 26.91
CA LYS A 289 32.00 -11.59 27.03
C LYS A 289 32.76 -11.80 25.72
N ILE A 290 32.11 -12.39 24.72
CA ILE A 290 32.70 -12.69 23.41
C ILE A 290 32.01 -11.85 22.35
N THR A 291 32.76 -11.50 21.31
CA THR A 291 32.23 -10.81 20.14
C THR A 291 31.92 -11.80 19.02
N HIS A 292 32.61 -12.95 19.01
CA HIS A 292 32.46 -13.97 17.98
C HIS A 292 32.52 -15.35 18.63
N ILE A 293 31.80 -16.31 18.04
CA ILE A 293 31.86 -17.71 18.44
C ILE A 293 32.09 -18.62 17.24
N ASN A 294 33.13 -19.45 17.31
CA ASN A 294 33.37 -20.50 16.34
C ASN A 294 32.76 -21.81 16.84
N TYR A 295 31.89 -22.40 16.02
CA TYR A 295 31.40 -23.76 16.25
C TYR A 295 32.46 -24.75 15.77
N ALA A 296 33.04 -25.51 16.68
CA ALA A 296 34.22 -26.32 16.45
C ALA A 296 34.01 -27.81 16.78
N PHE A 297 34.61 -28.75 16.06
CA PHE A 297 35.42 -28.56 14.84
C PHE A 297 34.59 -28.91 13.59
N GLY A 298 34.82 -28.19 12.49
CA GLY A 298 34.32 -28.63 11.19
C GLY A 298 35.01 -29.93 10.78
N ASN A 299 34.25 -30.89 10.26
CA ASN A 299 34.80 -32.14 9.77
C ASN A 299 35.48 -31.92 8.41
N VAL A 300 36.56 -32.65 8.15
CA VAL A 300 37.29 -32.58 6.87
C VAL A 300 37.48 -34.00 6.34
N GLN A 301 37.06 -34.23 5.08
CA GLN A 301 37.30 -35.47 4.36
C GLN A 301 37.97 -35.15 3.02
N GLY A 302 39.12 -35.77 2.75
CA GLY A 302 39.86 -35.52 1.50
C GLY A 302 40.34 -34.06 1.32
N GLY A 303 40.61 -33.34 2.41
CA GLY A 303 41.08 -31.95 2.38
C GLY A 303 39.97 -30.91 2.13
N LYS A 304 38.69 -31.30 2.20
CA LYS A 304 37.54 -30.40 2.10
C LYS A 304 36.68 -30.47 3.35
N CYS A 305 36.17 -29.33 3.81
CA CYS A 305 35.15 -29.30 4.86
C CYS A 305 33.91 -30.06 4.39
N THR A 306 33.37 -30.92 5.25
CA THR A 306 32.17 -31.74 5.02
C THR A 306 31.04 -31.34 5.93
#